data_AF-A0A956DT56-F1
#
_entry.id   AF-A0A956DT56-F1
#
_cell.length_a   1.000
_cell.length_b   1.000
_cell.length_c   1.000
_cell.angle_alpha   90.00
_cell.angle_beta   90.00
_cell.angle_gamma   90.00
#
_symmetry.space_group_name_H-M   'P 1'
#
loop_
_entity.id
_entity.type
_entity.pdbx_description
1 polymer ?
#
loop_
_entity_poly.entity_id
_entity_poly.type
_entity_poly.pdbx_seq_one_letter_code
_entity_poly.pdbx_strand_id
1 'polypeptide(L)' 'MRGLYAIVDVPSVEARGLSVLDFARAVLAAKPGALQIRDKRARARATLDLLRALAPECRASGVALFANDRPDLAALAG' A
#
# COMPACT_ATOMS: atom_id res chain seq x y z
N MET A 1 0.53 -12.42 -12.57
CA MET A 1 1.54 -11.64 -11.82
C MET A 1 2.82 -12.44 -11.75
N ARG A 2 3.99 -11.82 -11.95
CA ARG A 2 5.32 -12.43 -11.72
C ARG A 2 6.10 -11.50 -10.78
N GLY A 3 6.94 -12.05 -9.92
CA GLY A 3 7.71 -11.28 -8.93
C GLY A 3 7.14 -11.32 -7.51
N LEU A 4 7.79 -10.61 -6.59
CA LEU A 4 7.40 -10.55 -5.18
C LEU A 4 6.02 -9.90 -5.02
N TYR A 5 5.15 -10.50 -4.23
CA TYR A 5 3.92 -9.85 -3.76
C TYR A 5 4.15 -9.27 -2.38
N ALA A 6 4.37 -7.96 -2.30
CA ALA A 6 4.73 -7.30 -1.05
C ALA A 6 3.47 -6.86 -0.30
N ILE A 7 3.33 -7.29 0.95
CA ILE A 7 2.24 -6.88 1.84
C ILE A 7 2.83 -5.94 2.90
N VAL A 8 2.41 -4.69 2.89
CA VAL A 8 2.73 -3.71 3.93
C VAL A 8 1.65 -3.81 5.00
N ASP A 9 2.00 -4.49 6.10
CA ASP A 9 1.18 -4.53 7.31
C ASP A 9 1.40 -3.26 8.12
N VAL A 10 0.43 -2.34 8.05
CA VAL A 10 0.52 -1.02 8.66
C VAL A 10 0.84 -1.09 10.16
N PRO A 11 0.15 -1.92 10.98
CA PRO A 11 0.47 -2.03 12.41
C PRO A 11 1.91 -2.49 12.68
N SER A 12 2.44 -3.41 11.87
CA SER A 12 3.80 -3.91 12.02
C SER A 12 4.88 -2.88 11.68
N VAL A 13 4.58 -1.95 10.78
CA VAL A 13 5.49 -0.85 10.41
C VAL A 13 5.45 0.24 11.49
N GLU A 14 4.24 0.63 11.93
CA GLU A 14 4.05 1.62 12.98
C GLU A 14 4.62 1.17 14.33
N ALA A 15 4.48 -0.12 14.68
CA ALA A 15 5.05 -0.68 15.92
C ALA A 15 6.58 -0.59 15.98
N ARG A 16 7.25 -0.38 14.83
CA ARG A 16 8.69 -0.15 14.73
C ARG A 16 9.05 1.34 14.69
N GLY A 17 8.07 2.23 14.86
CA GLY A 17 8.25 3.68 14.78
C GLY A 17 8.57 4.19 13.37
N LEU A 18 8.24 3.42 12.33
CA LEU A 18 8.52 3.78 10.95
C LEU A 18 7.32 4.46 10.29
N SER A 19 7.60 5.41 9.39
CA SER A 19 6.60 5.98 8.49
C SER A 19 6.11 4.94 7.50
N VAL A 20 4.81 4.65 7.52
CA VAL A 20 4.18 3.65 6.64
C VAL A 20 4.29 4.05 5.18
N LEU A 21 4.12 5.33 4.88
CA LEU A 21 4.22 5.85 3.53
C LEU A 21 5.65 5.73 2.99
N ASP A 22 6.65 6.12 3.79
CA ASP A 22 8.05 6.05 3.36
C ASP A 22 8.52 4.60 3.25
N PHE A 23 8.07 3.73 4.15
CA PHE A 23 8.31 2.29 4.05
C PHE A 23 7.70 1.71 2.77
N ALA A 24 6.44 2.01 2.47
CA ALA A 24 5.77 1.54 1.26
C ALA A 24 6.46 2.05 -0.02
N ARG A 25 6.96 3.29 -0.01
CA ARG A 25 7.76 3.85 -1.11
C ARG A 25 9.10 3.13 -1.29
N ALA A 26 9.79 2.82 -0.19
CA ALA A 26 11.02 2.04 -0.25
C ALA A 26 10.77 0.63 -0.82
N VAL A 27 9.66 -0.01 -0.43
CA VAL A 27 9.24 -1.29 -1.04
C VAL A 27 8.92 -1.11 -2.52
N LEU A 28 8.16 -0.08 -2.90
CA LEU A 28 7.83 0.23 -4.29
C LEU A 28 9.08 0.46 -5.15
N ALA A 29 10.11 1.12 -4.62
CA ALA A 29 11.37 1.37 -5.33
C ALA A 29 12.08 0.08 -5.76
N ALA A 30 11.86 -1.03 -5.03
CA ALA A 30 12.37 -2.36 -5.41
C ALA A 30 11.55 -3.03 -6.54
N LYS A 31 10.48 -2.39 -7.03
CA LYS A 31 9.59 -2.84 -8.12
C LYS A 31 9.05 -4.26 -7.93
N PRO A 32 8.31 -4.53 -6.83
CA PRO A 32 7.65 -5.82 -6.66
C PRO A 32 6.61 -6.04 -7.76
N GLY A 33 6.18 -7.29 -7.95
CA GLY A 33 5.10 -7.60 -8.90
C GLY A 33 3.76 -6.98 -8.48
N ALA A 34 3.57 -6.79 -7.17
CA ALA A 34 2.47 -6.03 -6.59
C ALA A 34 2.78 -5.56 -5.17
N LEU A 35 2.07 -4.52 -4.75
CA LEU A 35 2.08 -3.94 -3.41
C LEU A 35 0.67 -4.00 -2.84
N GLN A 36 0.51 -4.53 -1.64
CA GLN A 36 -0.76 -4.53 -0.92
C GLN A 36 -0.64 -3.74 0.37
N ILE A 37 -1.59 -2.83 0.61
CA ILE A 37 -1.77 -2.19 1.91
C ILE A 37 -2.74 -3.02 2.74
N ARG A 38 -2.28 -3.45 3.91
CA ARG A 38 -3.08 -4.19 4.88
C ARG A 38 -3.10 -3.48 6.21
N ASP A 39 -4.30 -3.08 6.63
CA ASP A 39 -4.53 -2.57 7.97
C ASP A 39 -5.87 -3.07 8.51
N LYS A 40 -5.82 -3.96 9.50
CA LYS A 40 -7.00 -4.50 10.17
C LYS A 40 -7.58 -3.59 11.26
N ARG A 41 -6.86 -2.52 11.61
CA ARG A 41 -7.20 -1.64 12.75
C ARG A 41 -7.45 -0.19 12.31
N ALA A 42 -7.09 0.19 11.09
CA ALA A 42 -7.28 1.55 10.60
C ALA A 42 -8.74 1.95 10.42
N ARG A 43 -8.96 3.24 10.66
CA ARG A 43 -10.11 3.97 10.13
C ARG A 43 -10.00 4.05 8.61
N ALA A 44 -11.12 3.87 7.91
CA ALA A 44 -11.22 3.93 6.46
C ALA A 44 -10.50 5.12 5.81
N ARG A 45 -10.58 6.30 6.43
CA ARG A 45 -9.93 7.52 5.95
C ARG A 45 -8.40 7.39 5.85
N ALA A 46 -7.75 6.83 6.87
CA ALA A 46 -6.29 6.71 6.90
C ALA A 46 -5.79 5.76 5.80
N THR A 47 -6.47 4.62 5.62
CA THR A 47 -6.16 3.69 4.54
C THR A 47 -6.37 4.32 3.17
N LEU A 48 -7.47 5.08 2.98
CA LEU A 48 -7.72 5.78 1.73
C LEU A 48 -6.65 6.83 1.40
N ASP A 49 -6.19 7.58 2.41
CA ASP A 49 -5.13 8.58 2.23
C ASP A 49 -3.82 7.94 1.80
N LEU A 50 -3.45 6.83 2.42
CA LEU A 50 -2.28 6.05 2.04
C LEU A 50 -2.39 5.50 0.62
N LEU A 51 -3.54 4.92 0.26
CA LEU A 51 -3.79 4.41 -1.09
C LEU A 51 -3.72 5.53 -2.14
N ARG A 52 -4.31 6.69 -1.88
CA ARG A 52 -4.26 7.85 -2.78
C ARG A 52 -2.86 8.39 -2.99
N ALA A 53 -2.03 8.36 -1.95
CA ALA A 53 -0.63 8.74 -2.08
C ALA A 53 0.15 7.75 -2.95
N LEU A 54 -0.08 6.44 -2.78
CA LEU A 54 0.69 5.39 -3.45
C LEU A 54 0.21 5.07 -4.87
N ALA A 55 -1.09 5.22 -5.16
CA ALA A 55 -1.67 4.85 -6.44
C ALA A 55 -0.97 5.46 -7.67
N PRO A 56 -0.70 6.79 -7.74
CA PRO A 56 0.01 7.36 -8.88
C PRO A 56 1.45 6.84 -9.02
N GLU A 57 2.16 6.64 -7.90
CA GLU A 57 3.53 6.13 -7.89
C GLU A 57 3.60 4.67 -8.36
N CYS A 58 2.65 3.84 -7.91
CA CYS A 58 2.52 2.45 -8.32
C CYS A 58 2.19 2.33 -9.81
N ARG A 59 1.24 3.14 -10.31
CA ARG A 59 0.91 3.20 -11.75
C ARG A 59 2.11 3.60 -12.59
N ALA A 60 2.85 4.64 -12.19
CA ALA A 60 4.06 5.07 -12.89
C ALA A 60 5.16 4.00 -12.93
N SER A 61 5.22 3.15 -11.89
CA SER A 61 6.21 2.08 -11.77
C SER A 61 5.77 0.74 -12.39
N GLY A 62 4.53 0.65 -12.90
CA GLY A 62 3.94 -0.60 -13.40
C GLY A 62 3.67 -1.64 -12.31
N VAL A 63 3.61 -1.23 -11.04
CA VAL A 63 3.34 -2.11 -9.89
C VAL A 63 1.85 -2.07 -9.57
N ALA A 64 1.21 -3.23 -9.47
CA ALA A 64 -0.20 -3.29 -9.08
C ALA A 64 -0.36 -2.96 -7.59
N LEU A 65 -1.28 -2.05 -7.26
CA LEU A 65 -1.62 -1.67 -5.88
C LEU A 65 -2.93 -2.35 -5.46
N PHE A 66 -2.94 -2.98 -4.28
CA PHE A 66 -4.11 -3.61 -3.70
C PHE A 66 -4.44 -3.06 -2.32
N ALA A 67 -5.72 -2.97 -1.99
CA ALA A 67 -6.22 -2.74 -0.64
C ALA A 67 -6.79 -4.06 -0.09
N ASN A 68 -6.24 -4.55 1.03
CA ASN A 68 -6.69 -5.81 1.61
C ASN A 68 -8.13 -5.69 2.15
N ASP A 69 -9.05 -6.54 1.69
CA ASP A 69 -10.46 -6.63 2.13
C ASP A 69 -11.25 -5.30 2.03
N ARG A 70 -10.75 -4.33 1.25
CA ARG A 70 -11.30 -2.98 1.15
C ARG A 70 -11.51 -2.56 -0.32
N PRO A 71 -12.38 -3.26 -1.07
CA PRO A 71 -12.67 -2.92 -2.46
C PRO A 71 -13.29 -1.52 -2.60
N ASP A 72 -14.03 -1.07 -1.57
CA ASP A 72 -14.57 0.29 -1.44
C ASP A 72 -13.45 1.34 -1.53
N LEU A 73 -12.37 1.14 -0.77
CA LEU A 73 -11.26 2.08 -0.74
C LEU A 73 -10.38 2.00 -1.98
N ALA A 74 -10.19 0.81 -2.54
CA ALA A 74 -9.49 0.64 -3.81
C ALA A 74 -10.18 1.44 -4.93
N ALA A 75 -11.50 1.31 -5.06
CA ALA A 75 -12.27 2.06 -6.05
C ALA A 75 -12.19 3.59 -5.85
N LEU A 76 -12.18 4.05 -4.59
CA LEU A 76 -12.08 5.48 -4.26
C LEU A 76 -10.66 6.08 -4.41
N ALA A 77 -9.63 5.23 -4.49
CA ALA A 77 -8.25 5.65 -4.67
C ALA A 77 -7.85 5.82 -6.16
N GLY A 78 -8.64 5.23 -7.07
CA GLY A 78 -8.39 5.22 -8.52
C GLY A 78 -7.27 4.27 -8.94
#